data_AF-A0A9Q9P2S9-F1
#
_entry.id   AF-A0A9Q9P2S9-F1
#
_cell.length_a   1.000
_cell.length_b   1.000
_cell.length_c   1.000
_cell.angle_alpha   90.00
_cell.angle_beta   90.00
_cell.angle_gamma   90.00
#
_symmetry.space_group_name_H-M   'P 1'
#
loop_
_entity.id
_entity.type
_entity.pdbx_description
1 polymer ?
#
loop_
_entity_poly.entity_id
_entity_poly.type
_entity_poly.pdbx_seq_one_letter_code
_entity_poly.pdbx_strand_id
1 'polypeptide(L)'
;MHAYINGMDVWWILVIDLVMLIAGIIGVFLALILPEHYQFRGKLFLTGAFTAIIGIAICFVMVRLTYSASEIDAGRHWKTECSLIEANVQTGFLNDAVNKLRCEGVIVNVPVYAYEAYTEQWQLLQKKKGGE
;
A
#
# COMPACT_ATOMS: atom_id res chain seq x y z
N MET A 1 0.20 12.13 2.23
CA MET A 1 0.48 10.73 2.63
C MET A 1 1.43 10.19 1.58
N HIS A 2 2.61 9.73 1.95
CA HIS A 2 3.53 9.08 1.00
C HIS A 2 3.36 7.57 1.13
N ALA A 3 3.36 6.88 -0.01
CA ALA A 3 3.18 5.44 -0.09
C ALA A 3 4.47 4.81 -0.60
N TYR A 4 4.96 3.78 0.08
CA TYR A 4 6.25 3.19 -0.18
C TYR A 4 6.14 1.71 -0.55
N ILE A 5 6.86 1.28 -1.58
CA ILE A 5 7.06 -0.13 -1.95
C ILE A 5 8.55 -0.38 -2.05
N ASN A 6 9.07 -1.34 -1.27
CA ASN A 6 10.50 -1.68 -1.23
C ASN A 6 11.40 -0.44 -1.05
N GLY A 7 10.97 0.48 -0.19
CA GLY A 7 11.66 1.75 0.06
C GLY A 7 11.66 2.76 -1.10
N MET A 8 10.78 2.62 -2.09
CA MET A 8 10.56 3.64 -3.13
C MET A 8 9.24 4.37 -2.90
N ASP A 9 9.23 5.70 -3.00
CA ASP A 9 7.98 6.47 -3.01
C ASP A 9 7.24 6.23 -4.33
N VAL A 10 6.06 5.63 -4.23
CA VAL A 10 5.18 5.27 -5.35
C VAL A 10 3.90 6.11 -5.38
N TRP A 11 3.84 7.20 -4.61
CA TRP A 11 2.68 8.08 -4.58
C TRP A 11 2.27 8.58 -5.97
N TRP A 12 3.25 8.90 -6.82
CA TRP A 12 3.01 9.33 -8.20
C TRP A 12 2.28 8.27 -9.04
N ILE A 13 2.53 6.98 -8.80
CA ILE A 13 1.83 5.87 -9.49
C ILE A 13 0.36 5.88 -9.10
N LEU A 14 0.05 6.02 -7.80
CA LEU A 14 -1.32 6.08 -7.31
C LEU A 14 -2.09 7.27 -7.90
N VAL A 15 -1.43 8.41 -8.06
CA VAL A 15 -2.05 9.59 -8.68
C VAL A 15 -2.36 9.34 -10.16
N ILE A 16 -1.42 8.76 -10.92
CA ILE A 16 -1.64 8.42 -12.34
C ILE A 16 -2.78 7.40 -12.48
N ASP A 17 -2.77 6.35 -11.65
CA ASP A 17 -3.78 5.30 -11.66
C ASP A 17 -5.18 5.85 -11.37
N LEU A 18 -5.30 6.75 -10.38
CA LEU A 18 -6.56 7.43 -10.06
C LEU A 18 -7.07 8.27 -11.25
N VAL A 19 -6.17 9.01 -11.92
CA VAL A 19 -6.54 9.80 -13.11
C VAL A 19 -7.02 8.90 -14.24
N MET A 20 -6.35 7.78 -14.48
CA MET A 20 -6.75 6.80 -15.50
C MET A 20 -8.11 6.16 -15.18
N LEU A 21 -8.36 5.82 -13.91
CA LEU A 21 -9.62 5.27 -13.44
C LEU A 21 -10.76 6.28 -13.67
N ILE A 22 -10.57 7.54 -13.30
CA ILE A 22 -11.57 8.61 -13.53
C ILE A 22 -11.81 8.79 -15.03
N ALA A 23 -10.76 8.83 -15.85
CA ALA A 23 -10.89 8.96 -17.31
C ALA A 23 -11.65 7.78 -17.93
N GLY A 24 -11.39 6.55 -17.48
CA GLY A 24 -12.10 5.35 -17.90
C GLY A 24 -13.58 5.41 -17.54
N ILE A 25 -13.90 5.80 -16.30
CA ILE A 25 -15.29 5.99 -15.84
C ILE A 25 -16.01 7.05 -16.68
N ILE A 26 -15.38 8.20 -16.92
CA ILE A 26 -15.94 9.25 -17.79
C ILE A 26 -16.19 8.72 -19.19
N GLY A 27 -15.25 7.95 -19.77
CA GLY A 27 -15.42 7.33 -21.08
C GLY A 27 -16.63 6.41 -21.16
N VAL A 28 -16.86 5.59 -20.12
CA VAL A 28 -18.05 4.74 -20.01
C VAL A 28 -19.33 5.59 -19.95
N PHE A 29 -19.37 6.60 -19.07
CA PHE A 29 -20.54 7.48 -18.94
C PHE A 29 -20.85 8.22 -20.25
N LEU A 30 -19.84 8.74 -20.94
CA LEU A 30 -20.02 9.39 -22.24
C LEU A 30 -20.60 8.42 -23.28
N ALA A 31 -20.13 7.17 -23.32
CA ALA A 31 -20.67 6.16 -24.23
C ALA A 31 -22.13 5.78 -23.93
N LEU A 32 -22.58 5.91 -22.67
CA LEU A 32 -23.99 5.70 -22.30
C LEU A 32 -24.89 6.84 -22.78
N ILE A 33 -24.39 8.08 -22.76
CA ILE A 33 -25.15 9.28 -23.16
C ILE A 33 -25.14 9.46 -24.69
N LEU A 34 -24.08 9.04 -25.38
CA LEU A 34 -23.94 9.17 -26.82
C LEU A 34 -25.01 8.35 -27.57
N PRO A 35 -25.68 8.93 -28.58
CA PRO A 35 -26.67 8.23 -29.37
C PRO A 35 -26.03 7.13 -30.24
N GLU A 36 -26.81 6.09 -30.52
CA GLU A 36 -26.34 4.84 -31.12
C GLU A 36 -25.77 4.97 -32.54
N HIS A 37 -26.08 6.06 -33.24
CA HIS A 37 -25.60 6.30 -34.60
C HIS A 37 -24.10 6.61 -34.69
N TYR A 38 -23.44 6.92 -33.56
CA TYR A 38 -21.99 7.11 -33.53
C TYR A 38 -21.28 5.75 -33.51
N GLN A 39 -20.63 5.40 -34.63
CA GLN A 39 -19.86 4.16 -34.78
C GLN A 39 -18.77 3.98 -33.70
N PHE A 40 -18.31 5.05 -33.06
CA PHE A 40 -17.28 5.01 -32.03
C PHE A 40 -17.82 4.66 -30.62
N ARG A 41 -19.14 4.70 -30.40
CA ARG A 41 -19.77 4.47 -29.07
C ARG A 41 -19.33 3.16 -28.42
N GLY A 42 -19.41 2.05 -29.17
CA GLY A 42 -19.02 0.73 -28.66
C GLY A 42 -17.54 0.63 -28.32
N LYS A 43 -16.67 1.24 -29.15
CA LYS A 43 -15.22 1.29 -28.88
C LYS A 43 -14.91 2.13 -27.64
N LEU A 44 -15.56 3.28 -27.49
CA LEU A 44 -15.42 4.15 -26.32
C LEU A 44 -15.86 3.45 -25.04
N PHE A 45 -16.99 2.73 -25.07
CA PHE A 45 -17.47 1.94 -23.94
C PHE A 45 -16.48 0.85 -23.55
N LEU A 46 -16.02 0.05 -24.51
CA LEU A 46 -15.05 -1.03 -24.27
C LEU A 46 -13.74 -0.48 -23.70
N THR A 47 -13.14 0.53 -24.34
CA THR A 47 -11.90 1.14 -23.88
C THR A 47 -12.06 1.73 -22.47
N GLY A 48 -13.12 2.48 -22.21
CA GLY A 48 -13.38 3.06 -20.89
C GLY A 48 -13.55 1.98 -19.81
N ALA A 49 -14.30 0.92 -20.10
CA ALA A 49 -14.52 -0.19 -19.17
C ALA A 49 -13.22 -0.93 -18.84
N PHE A 50 -12.41 -1.26 -19.85
CA PHE A 50 -11.11 -1.90 -19.62
C PHE A 50 -10.16 -1.01 -18.83
N THR A 51 -10.07 0.28 -19.15
CA THR A 51 -9.22 1.23 -18.41
C THR A 51 -9.66 1.32 -16.94
N ALA A 52 -10.95 1.39 -16.65
CA ALA A 52 -11.45 1.43 -15.29
C ALA A 52 -11.17 0.12 -14.52
N ILE A 53 -11.37 -1.05 -15.15
CA ILE A 53 -11.08 -2.36 -14.54
C ILE A 53 -9.59 -2.50 -14.21
N ILE A 54 -8.72 -2.11 -15.14
CA ILE A 54 -7.27 -2.13 -14.93
C ILE A 54 -6.90 -1.23 -13.75
N GLY A 55 -7.44 -0.01 -13.68
CA GLY A 55 -7.17 0.89 -12.56
C GLY A 55 -7.62 0.32 -11.21
N ILE A 56 -8.79 -0.31 -11.16
CA ILE A 56 -9.27 -0.98 -9.93
C ILE A 56 -8.33 -2.12 -9.52
N ALA A 57 -7.86 -2.92 -10.48
CA ALA A 57 -6.93 -4.01 -10.21
C ALA A 57 -5.58 -3.51 -9.68
N ILE A 58 -5.05 -2.42 -10.26
CA ILE A 58 -3.82 -1.78 -9.80
C ILE A 58 -4.00 -1.24 -8.38
N CYS A 59 -5.07 -0.49 -8.11
CA CYS A 59 -5.41 -0.02 -6.77
C CYS A 59 -5.46 -1.17 -5.74
N PHE A 60 -6.11 -2.28 -6.08
CA PHE A 60 -6.22 -3.45 -5.19
C PHE A 60 -4.84 -4.00 -4.82
N VAL A 61 -3.95 -4.17 -5.81
CA VAL A 61 -2.58 -4.65 -5.57
C VAL A 61 -1.78 -3.63 -4.74
N MET A 62 -1.89 -2.34 -5.06
CA MET A 62 -1.13 -1.29 -4.37
C MET A 62 -1.52 -1.17 -2.89
N VAL A 63 -2.80 -1.29 -2.54
CA VAL A 63 -3.23 -1.27 -1.13
C VAL A 63 -2.61 -2.41 -0.31
N ARG A 64 -2.24 -3.52 -0.94
CA ARG A 64 -1.62 -4.67 -0.26
C ARG A 64 -0.11 -4.57 -0.14
N LEU A 65 0.53 -3.83 -1.05
CA LEU A 65 1.99 -3.76 -1.15
C LEU A 65 2.58 -2.45 -0.65
N THR A 66 1.76 -1.40 -0.52
CA THR A 66 2.21 -0.08 -0.08
C THR A 66 2.22 0.01 1.44
N TYR A 67 3.28 0.62 1.95
CA TYR A 67 3.43 0.99 3.35
C TYR A 67 3.41 2.51 3.47
N SER A 68 2.72 3.01 4.48
CA SER A 68 2.65 4.43 4.81
C SER A 68 3.91 4.90 5.53
N ALA A 69 4.18 6.21 5.48
CA ALA A 69 5.27 6.81 6.25
C ALA A 69 5.17 6.53 7.77
N SER A 70 3.95 6.49 8.32
CA SER A 70 3.73 6.18 9.74
C SER A 70 4.07 4.74 10.10
N GLU A 71 3.79 3.78 9.22
CA GLU A 71 4.14 2.37 9.44
C GLU A 71 5.66 2.18 9.41
N ILE A 72 6.33 2.82 8.46
CA ILE A 72 7.80 2.82 8.39
C ILE A 72 8.41 3.48 9.63
N ASP A 73 7.82 4.57 10.12
CA ASP A 73 8.31 5.26 11.32
C ASP A 73 8.09 4.43 12.59
N ALA A 74 6.98 3.69 12.67
CA ALA A 74 6.79 2.68 13.72
C ALA A 74 7.89 1.61 13.65
N GLY A 75 8.22 1.12 12.45
CA GLY A 75 9.34 0.21 12.21
C GLY A 75 10.69 0.77 12.67
N ARG A 76 10.97 2.05 12.38
CA ARG A 76 12.14 2.76 12.92
C ARG A 76 12.15 2.70 14.44
N HIS A 77 11.10 3.23 15.07
CA HIS A 77 10.98 3.36 16.52
C HIS A 77 11.19 2.01 17.22
N TRP A 78 10.52 0.96 16.73
CA TRP A 78 10.68 -0.38 17.30
C TRP A 78 12.08 -0.97 17.16
N LYS A 79 12.83 -0.60 16.11
CA LYS A 79 14.18 -1.12 15.87
C LYS A 79 15.26 -0.33 16.59
N THR A 80 15.08 0.99 16.77
CA THR A 80 16.12 1.89 17.30
C THR A 80 15.93 2.21 18.79
N GLU A 81 14.69 2.33 19.25
CA GLU A 81 14.36 2.85 20.58
C GLU A 81 13.79 1.76 21.51
N CYS A 82 13.38 0.62 20.95
CA CYS A 82 12.86 -0.50 21.72
C CYS A 82 13.82 -1.69 21.78
N SER A 83 13.71 -2.46 22.86
CA SER A 83 14.41 -3.75 23.01
C SER A 83 13.42 -4.91 22.87
N LEU A 84 13.80 -5.91 22.08
CA LEU A 84 13.00 -7.13 21.91
C LEU A 84 13.17 -8.02 23.14
N ILE A 85 12.08 -8.25 23.88
CA ILE A 85 12.07 -9.09 25.09
C ILE A 85 11.79 -10.53 24.71
N GLU A 86 10.68 -10.75 24.00
CA GLU A 86 10.24 -12.06 23.52
C GLU A 86 9.75 -11.93 22.08
N ALA A 87 10.23 -12.82 21.23
CA ALA A 87 9.76 -12.93 19.85
C ALA A 87 8.71 -14.04 19.74
N ASN A 88 7.74 -13.85 18.84
CA ASN A 88 6.79 -14.91 18.44
C ASN A 88 5.99 -15.51 19.61
N VAL A 89 5.49 -14.65 20.51
CA VAL A 89 4.61 -15.07 21.60
C VAL A 89 3.22 -15.37 21.02
N GLN A 90 2.83 -16.63 21.08
CA GLN A 90 1.51 -17.05 20.63
C GLN A 90 0.45 -16.63 21.66
N THR A 91 -0.50 -15.79 21.25
CA THR A 91 -1.52 -15.20 22.14
C THR A 91 -2.83 -15.99 22.17
N GLY A 92 -2.82 -17.20 21.63
CA GLY A 92 -3.97 -18.13 21.60
C GLY A 92 -3.99 -18.97 20.32
N PHE A 93 -4.97 -19.87 20.19
CA PHE A 93 -5.14 -20.72 19.00
C PHE A 93 -5.66 -19.95 17.77
N LEU A 94 -6.41 -18.86 17.99
CA LEU A 94 -6.99 -18.03 16.93
C LEU A 94 -6.32 -16.65 16.79
N ASN A 95 -5.33 -16.35 17.64
CA ASN A 95 -4.68 -15.05 17.64
C ASN A 95 -3.30 -15.17 16.99
N ASP A 96 -2.96 -14.16 16.19
CA ASP A 96 -1.63 -14.08 15.58
C ASP A 96 -0.54 -13.95 16.65
N ALA A 97 0.65 -14.44 16.28
CA ALA A 97 1.81 -14.30 17.15
C ALA A 97 2.24 -12.84 17.26
N VAL A 98 2.68 -12.44 18.45
CA VAL A 98 3.13 -11.09 18.76
C VAL A 98 4.55 -11.08 19.29
N ASN A 99 5.31 -10.06 18.94
CA ASN A 99 6.58 -9.71 19.56
C ASN A 99 6.31 -8.79 20.75
N LYS A 100 6.94 -9.08 21.89
CA LYS A 100 6.96 -8.20 23.06
C LYS A 100 8.19 -7.32 23.01
N LEU A 101 7.98 -6.03 22.88
CA LEU A 101 9.03 -5.02 22.88
C LEU A 101 8.97 -4.23 24.19
N ARG A 102 10.13 -3.85 24.74
CA ARG A 102 10.23 -2.84 25.80
C ARG A 102 10.68 -1.54 25.17
N CYS A 103 9.77 -0.58 25.11
CA CYS A 103 10.01 0.78 24.64
C CYS A 103 9.91 1.71 25.85
N GLU A 104 10.97 2.45 26.18
CA GLU A 104 10.95 3.47 27.26
C GLU A 104 10.40 2.96 28.62
N GLY A 105 10.64 1.68 28.93
CA GLY A 105 10.17 1.05 30.17
C GLY A 105 8.76 0.45 30.11
N VAL A 106 8.00 0.70 29.04
CA VAL A 106 6.68 0.11 28.78
C VAL A 106 6.81 -1.12 27.88
N ILE A 107 6.05 -2.19 28.18
CA ILE A 107 5.99 -3.38 27.34
C ILE A 107 4.85 -3.20 26.34
N VAL A 108 5.17 -3.26 25.05
CA VAL A 108 4.20 -3.19 23.95
C VAL A 108 4.18 -4.51 23.19
N ASN A 109 2.97 -4.97 22.84
CA ASN A 109 2.76 -6.15 22.03
C ASN A 109 2.54 -5.73 20.59
N VAL A 110 3.40 -6.19 19.69
CA VAL A 110 3.33 -5.86 18.26
C VAL A 110 3.17 -7.15 17.46
N PRO A 111 2.22 -7.25 16.52
CA PRO A 111 2.11 -8.42 15.65
C PRO A 111 3.43 -8.73 14.95
N VAL A 112 3.83 -10.00 14.91
CA VAL A 112 5.10 -10.42 14.28
C VAL A 112 5.19 -9.91 12.84
N TYR A 113 4.12 -10.07 12.06
CA TYR A 113 4.07 -9.63 10.67
C TYR A 113 4.35 -8.13 10.53
N ALA A 114 3.77 -7.30 11.40
CA ALA A 114 3.90 -5.85 11.33
C ALA A 114 5.30 -5.42 11.74
N TYR A 115 5.84 -6.03 12.79
CA TYR A 115 7.21 -5.76 13.22
C TYR A 115 8.22 -6.09 12.12
N GLU A 116 8.14 -7.28 11.52
CA GLU A 116 9.06 -7.69 10.46
C GLU A 116 8.92 -6.81 9.22
N ALA A 117 7.70 -6.64 8.70
CA ALA A 117 7.47 -5.87 7.49
C ALA A 117 7.89 -4.40 7.64
N TYR A 118 7.53 -3.74 8.74
CA TYR A 118 7.80 -2.31 8.91
C TYR A 118 9.28 -2.04 9.17
N THR A 119 9.94 -2.89 9.96
CA THR A 119 11.38 -2.76 10.21
C THR A 119 12.20 -3.04 8.95
N GLU A 120 11.81 -4.03 8.12
CA GLU A 120 12.43 -4.31 6.83
C GLU A 120 12.29 -3.13 5.86
N GLN A 121 11.09 -2.58 5.70
CA GLN A 121 10.86 -1.43 4.81
C GLN A 121 11.68 -0.21 5.25
N TRP A 122 11.78 0.05 6.55
CA TRP A 122 12.66 1.10 7.06
C TRP A 122 14.13 0.84 6.73
N GLN A 123 14.62 -0.39 6.89
CA GLN A 123 16.00 -0.74 6.53
C GLN A 123 16.28 -0.58 5.03
N LEU A 124 15.33 -0.95 4.17
CA LEU A 124 15.43 -0.73 2.71
C LEU A 124 15.53 0.76 2.37
N LEU A 125 14.72 1.60 3.04
CA LEU A 125 14.80 3.06 2.89
C LEU A 125 16.17 3.62 3.30
N GLN A 126 16.72 3.16 4.42
CA GLN A 126 18.04 3.60 4.88
C GLN A 126 19.15 3.17 3.92
N LYS A 127 19.11 1.92 3.42
CA LYS A 127 20.06 1.44 2.40
C LYS A 127 20.01 2.27 1.13
N LYS A 128 18.82 2.64 0.67
CA LYS A 128 18.64 3.46 -0.54
C LYS A 128 19.19 4.88 -0.36
N LYS A 129 19.03 5.47 0.83
CA LYS A 129 19.57 6.81 1.17
C LYS A 129 21.08 6.83 1.43
N GLY A 130 21.65 5.73 1.93
CA GLY A 130 23.08 5.63 2.26
C GLY A 130 23.96 5.13 1.10
N GLY A 131 23.36 4.79 -0.05
CA GLY A 131 24.05 4.35 -1.26
C GLY A 131 24.12 5.41 -2.37
N GLU A 132 23.73 6.66 -2.06
CA GLU A 132 23.95 7.84 -2.91
C GLU A 132 25.26 8.54 -2.55
#